data_AF-A0A660A8I7-F1
#
_entry.id   AF-A0A660A8I7-F1
#
_cell.length_a   1.000
_cell.length_b   1.000
_cell.length_c   1.000
_cell.angle_alpha   90.00
_cell.angle_beta   90.00
_cell.angle_gamma   90.00
#
_symmetry.space_group_name_H-M   'P 1'
#
loop_
_entity.id
_entity.type
_entity.pdbx_description
1 polymer ?
#
loop_
_entity_poly.entity_id
_entity_poly.type
_entity_poly.pdbx_seq_one_letter_code
_entity_poly.pdbx_strand_id
1 'polypeptide(L)'
;QIKEGLIHFASRDAMNITGLGPAVVEKLFDQQLVNDVAGIYRLTVEDLLQLENFKEKSANKLYTAIQTSKENSAEKLLFGLGIRHVGSKASQILLEHFHDLEQLAKAEKEEIAALDSLGMVIAESLSSYFAQEGTHILLSELKEAGL
;
A
#
# COMPACT_ATOMS: atom_id res chain seq x y z
N GLN A 1 -11.66 -2.01 9.11
CA GLN A 1 -11.33 -1.38 7.81
C GLN A 1 -9.93 -0.79 7.76
N ILE A 2 -9.59 0.33 8.43
CA ILE A 2 -8.24 0.94 8.28
C ILE A 2 -7.12 -0.02 8.75
N LYS A 3 -7.25 -0.58 9.96
CA LYS A 3 -6.29 -1.59 10.48
C LYS A 3 -6.12 -2.78 9.53
N GLU A 4 -7.21 -3.28 8.95
CA GLU A 4 -7.15 -4.40 7.98
C GLU A 4 -6.45 -4.00 6.69
N GLY A 5 -6.66 -2.77 6.20
CA GLY A 5 -5.93 -2.22 5.06
C GLY A 5 -4.43 -2.13 5.31
N LEU A 6 -4.02 -1.66 6.49
CA LEU A 6 -2.60 -1.64 6.91
C LEU A 6 -1.99 -3.05 7.00
N ILE A 7 -2.73 -4.01 7.54
CA ILE A 7 -2.32 -5.41 7.61
C ILE A 7 -2.15 -6.00 6.20
N HIS A 8 -3.12 -5.74 5.32
CA HIS A 8 -3.10 -6.18 3.93
C HIS A 8 -1.90 -5.59 3.18
N PHE A 9 -1.66 -4.29 3.34
CA PHE A 9 -0.54 -3.58 2.74
C PHE A 9 0.81 -4.19 3.15
N ALA A 10 0.98 -4.51 4.44
CA ALA A 10 2.20 -5.12 4.96
C ALA A 10 2.37 -6.61 4.59
N SER A 11 1.33 -7.26 4.09
CA SER A 11 1.31 -8.71 3.85
C SER A 11 2.36 -9.15 2.81
N ARG A 12 2.69 -10.44 2.82
CA ARG A 12 3.69 -11.05 1.93
C ARG A 12 3.42 -10.81 0.44
N ASP A 13 2.15 -10.88 0.06
CA ASP A 13 1.72 -10.79 -1.33
C ASP A 13 1.61 -9.32 -1.80
N ALA A 14 1.52 -8.38 -0.87
CA ALA A 14 1.63 -6.94 -1.11
C ALA A 14 3.07 -6.46 -0.88
N MET A 15 3.27 -5.47 -0.02
CA MET A 15 4.57 -4.81 0.19
C MET A 15 5.56 -5.63 1.04
N ASN A 16 5.17 -6.83 1.49
CA ASN A 16 6.06 -7.81 2.11
C ASN A 16 6.93 -7.24 3.24
N ILE A 17 6.31 -6.47 4.15
CA ILE A 17 7.03 -5.78 5.22
C ILE A 17 7.22 -6.75 6.38
N THR A 18 8.34 -7.47 6.35
CA THR A 18 8.66 -8.47 7.37
C THR A 18 8.74 -7.83 8.76
N GLY A 19 7.93 -8.34 9.69
CA GLY A 19 7.86 -7.84 11.07
C GLY A 19 6.70 -6.85 11.31
N LEU A 20 6.04 -6.37 10.26
CA LEU A 20 4.83 -5.53 10.36
C LEU A 20 3.56 -6.40 10.31
N GLY A 21 3.45 -7.34 11.25
CA GLY A 21 2.28 -8.21 11.35
C GLY A 21 1.08 -7.55 12.05
N PRO A 22 -0.08 -8.23 12.12
CA PRO A 22 -1.31 -7.70 12.73
C PRO A 22 -1.13 -7.07 14.11
N ALA A 23 -0.40 -7.75 15.00
CA ALA A 23 -0.16 -7.23 16.35
C ALA A 23 0.69 -5.96 16.39
N VAL A 24 1.62 -5.78 15.43
CA VAL A 24 2.47 -4.57 15.37
C VAL A 24 1.69 -3.43 14.74
N VAL A 25 0.93 -3.69 13.67
CA VAL A 25 0.03 -2.73 13.04
C VAL A 25 -0.98 -2.20 14.06
N GLU A 26 -1.57 -3.08 14.86
CA GLU A 26 -2.52 -2.70 15.90
C GLU A 26 -1.90 -1.74 16.92
N LYS A 27 -0.70 -2.06 17.42
CA LYS A 27 0.02 -1.18 18.36
C LYS A 27 0.36 0.18 17.76
N LEU A 28 0.85 0.21 16.52
CA LEU A 28 1.17 1.47 15.82
C LEU A 28 -0.08 2.33 15.63
N PHE A 29 -1.20 1.72 15.28
CA PHE A 29 -2.47 2.42 15.11
C PHE A 29 -3.01 2.93 16.45
N ASP A 30 -2.98 2.12 17.50
CA ASP A 30 -3.49 2.50 18.83
C ASP A 30 -2.66 3.62 19.47
N GLN A 31 -1.36 3.69 19.15
CA GLN A 31 -0.48 4.80 19.53
C GLN A 31 -0.56 6.00 18.57
N GLN A 32 -1.42 5.96 17.55
CA GLN A 32 -1.60 7.01 16.54
C GLN A 32 -0.32 7.33 15.72
N LEU A 33 0.63 6.39 15.69
CA LEU A 33 1.86 6.51 14.92
C LEU A 33 1.62 6.29 13.42
N VAL A 34 0.57 5.53 13.07
CA VAL A 34 0.13 5.33 11.68
C VAL A 34 -1.39 5.42 11.58
N ASN A 35 -1.87 6.17 10.60
CA ASN A 35 -3.31 6.31 10.30
C ASN A 35 -3.66 5.82 8.88
N ASP A 36 -2.66 5.66 8.02
CA ASP A 36 -2.74 5.19 6.64
C ASP A 36 -1.43 4.48 6.24
N VAL A 37 -1.40 3.95 5.02
CA VAL A 37 -0.24 3.19 4.53
C VAL A 37 0.98 4.09 4.27
N ALA A 38 0.80 5.37 3.95
CA ALA A 38 1.91 6.31 3.81
C ALA A 38 2.60 6.60 5.15
N GLY A 39 1.84 6.62 6.24
CA GLY A 39 2.34 6.75 7.61
C GLY A 39 3.35 5.68 8.00
N ILE A 40 3.24 4.47 7.44
CA ILE A 40 4.23 3.40 7.66
C ILE A 40 5.63 3.87 7.26
N TYR A 41 5.75 4.60 6.15
CA TYR A 41 7.03 5.07 5.62
C TYR A 41 7.58 6.31 6.31
N ARG A 42 6.78 6.97 7.15
CA ARG A 42 7.19 8.10 8.00
C ARG A 42 7.75 7.67 9.36
N LEU A 43 7.57 6.40 9.73
CA LEU A 43 8.05 5.86 11.01
C LEU A 43 9.58 5.95 11.13
N THR A 44 10.03 6.39 12.30
CA THR A 44 11.43 6.40 12.70
C THR A 44 11.77 5.21 13.60
N VAL A 45 13.06 4.95 13.82
CA VAL A 45 13.48 3.90 14.77
C VAL A 45 13.03 4.28 16.19
N GLU A 46 13.04 5.56 16.51
CA GLU A 46 12.61 6.15 17.77
C GLU A 46 11.13 5.89 18.04
N ASP A 47 10.25 6.05 17.04
CA ASP A 47 8.83 5.71 17.14
C ASP A 47 8.64 4.22 17.45
N LEU A 48 9.38 3.36 16.77
CA LEU A 48 9.30 1.91 16.97
C LEU A 48 9.79 1.48 18.35
N LEU A 49 10.70 2.24 18.98
CA LEU A 49 11.17 1.98 20.34
C LEU A 49 10.14 2.32 21.42
N GLN A 50 9.10 3.11 21.09
CA GLN A 50 7.97 3.38 21.98
C GLN A 50 7.00 2.18 22.07
N LEU A 51 7.12 1.22 21.15
CA LEU A 51 6.28 0.03 21.16
C LEU A 51 6.70 -0.97 22.24
N GLU A 52 5.72 -1.50 22.95
CA GLU A 52 5.96 -2.54 23.94
C GLU A 52 6.62 -3.77 23.28
N ASN A 53 7.69 -4.29 23.91
CA ASN A 53 8.52 -5.41 23.45
C ASN A 53 9.39 -5.12 22.22
N PHE A 54 9.54 -3.86 21.81
CA PHE A 54 10.57 -3.46 20.85
C PHE A 54 11.87 -3.09 21.57
N LYS A 55 12.99 -3.60 21.05
CA LYS A 55 14.35 -3.19 21.40
C LYS A 55 15.04 -2.68 20.16
N GLU A 56 16.17 -2.00 20.33
CA GLU A 56 16.95 -1.40 19.24
C GLU A 56 17.13 -2.33 18.02
N LYS A 57 17.49 -3.60 18.24
CA LYS A 57 17.66 -4.56 17.14
C LYS A 57 16.37 -4.86 16.37
N SER A 58 15.23 -5.00 17.06
CA SER A 58 13.95 -5.30 16.41
C SER A 58 13.37 -4.07 15.73
N ALA A 59 13.53 -2.89 16.35
CA ALA A 59 13.16 -1.61 15.76
C ALA A 59 13.92 -1.35 14.46
N ASN A 60 15.25 -1.48 14.48
CA ASN A 60 16.08 -1.36 13.27
C ASN A 60 15.68 -2.37 12.20
N LYS A 61 15.43 -3.64 12.57
CA LYS A 61 15.02 -4.67 11.59
C LYS A 61 13.70 -4.31 10.90
N LEU A 62 12.70 -3.84 11.66
CA LEU A 62 11.42 -3.42 11.10
C LEU A 62 11.57 -2.16 10.24
N TYR A 63 12.31 -1.16 10.72
CA TYR A 63 12.60 0.05 9.96
C TYR A 63 13.28 -0.28 8.62
N THR A 64 14.30 -1.15 8.63
CA THR A 64 14.94 -1.62 7.39
C THR A 64 13.95 -2.33 6.47
N ALA A 65 13.10 -3.21 7.00
CA ALA A 65 12.09 -3.89 6.19
C ALA A 65 11.10 -2.90 5.54
N ILE A 66 10.70 -1.84 6.26
CA ILE A 66 9.88 -0.76 5.72
C ILE A 66 10.62 -0.04 4.59
N GLN A 67 11.87 0.37 4.80
CA GLN A 67 12.63 1.10 3.78
C GLN A 67 12.90 0.24 2.54
N THR A 68 13.28 -1.03 2.71
CA THR A 68 13.48 -1.96 1.58
C THR A 68 12.18 -2.20 0.80
N SER A 69 11.01 -2.17 1.46
CA SER A 69 9.75 -2.38 0.75
C SER A 69 9.43 -1.33 -0.31
N LYS A 70 10.08 -0.15 -0.28
CA LYS A 70 9.95 0.88 -1.31
C LYS A 70 10.44 0.41 -2.68
N GLU A 71 11.33 -0.58 -2.72
CA GLU A 71 11.86 -1.17 -3.95
C GLU A 71 10.93 -2.23 -4.57
N ASN A 72 9.79 -2.53 -3.93
CA ASN A 72 8.82 -3.47 -4.49
C ASN A 72 8.18 -2.91 -5.77
N SER A 73 7.68 -3.83 -6.59
CA SER A 73 7.00 -3.53 -7.84
C SER A 73 5.69 -2.74 -7.64
N ALA A 74 5.35 -1.92 -8.63
CA ALA A 74 4.09 -1.15 -8.64
C ALA A 74 2.83 -2.05 -8.54
N GLU A 75 2.89 -3.30 -9.02
CA GLU A 75 1.81 -4.29 -8.86
C GLU A 75 1.54 -4.62 -7.38
N LYS A 76 2.60 -4.73 -6.55
CA LYS A 76 2.50 -5.02 -5.12
C LYS A 76 1.98 -3.81 -4.36
N LEU A 77 2.42 -2.62 -4.78
CA LEU A 77 1.88 -1.37 -4.26
C LEU A 77 0.38 -1.26 -4.53
N LEU A 78 -0.05 -1.40 -5.79
CA LEU A 78 -1.46 -1.34 -6.17
C LEU A 78 -2.30 -2.39 -5.44
N PHE A 79 -1.81 -3.63 -5.36
CA PHE A 79 -2.49 -4.68 -4.62
C PHE A 79 -2.59 -4.34 -3.12
N GLY A 80 -1.52 -3.80 -2.54
CA GLY A 80 -1.46 -3.38 -1.15
C GLY A 80 -2.43 -2.25 -0.78
N LEU A 81 -2.79 -1.38 -1.73
CA LEU A 81 -3.80 -0.33 -1.53
C LEU A 81 -5.20 -0.89 -1.24
N GLY A 82 -5.44 -2.18 -1.50
CA GLY A 82 -6.67 -2.86 -1.09
C GLY A 82 -7.92 -2.36 -1.83
N ILE A 83 -7.77 -1.94 -3.08
CA ILE A 83 -8.88 -1.47 -3.91
C ILE A 83 -9.87 -2.61 -4.12
N ARG A 84 -11.15 -2.36 -3.87
CA ARG A 84 -12.20 -3.36 -3.99
C ARG A 84 -12.19 -4.00 -5.38
N HIS A 85 -12.33 -5.32 -5.44
CA HIS A 85 -12.28 -6.12 -6.68
C HIS A 85 -10.91 -6.18 -7.38
N VAL A 86 -9.90 -5.42 -6.93
CA VAL A 86 -8.55 -5.43 -7.50
C VAL A 86 -7.65 -6.35 -6.68
N GLY A 87 -7.54 -7.60 -7.14
CA GLY A 87 -6.63 -8.59 -6.55
C GLY A 87 -5.20 -8.49 -7.10
N SER A 88 -4.31 -9.35 -6.60
CA SER A 88 -2.92 -9.43 -7.06
C SER A 88 -2.82 -9.66 -8.58
N LYS A 89 -3.65 -10.56 -9.14
CA LYS A 89 -3.65 -10.82 -10.59
C LYS A 89 -4.12 -9.62 -11.42
N ALA A 90 -5.18 -8.93 -10.96
CA ALA A 90 -5.65 -7.72 -11.62
C ALA A 90 -4.57 -6.63 -11.57
N SER A 91 -3.90 -6.47 -10.43
CA SER A 91 -2.82 -5.50 -10.24
C SER A 91 -1.64 -5.78 -11.19
N GLN A 92 -1.26 -7.04 -11.34
CA GLN A 92 -0.24 -7.45 -12.30
C GLN A 92 -0.62 -7.03 -13.74
N ILE A 93 -1.82 -7.39 -14.20
CA ILE A 93 -2.28 -7.08 -15.57
C ILE A 93 -2.30 -5.56 -15.81
N LEU A 94 -2.78 -4.80 -14.82
CA LEU A 94 -2.85 -3.34 -14.91
C LEU A 94 -1.45 -2.71 -15.02
N LEU A 95 -0.51 -3.13 -14.17
CA LEU A 95 0.83 -2.52 -14.19
C LEU A 95 1.73 -3.06 -15.30
N GLU A 96 1.44 -4.23 -15.87
CA GLU A 96 2.05 -4.67 -17.13
C GLU A 96 1.65 -3.75 -18.31
N HIS A 97 0.41 -3.26 -18.33
CA HIS A 97 -0.11 -2.38 -19.38
C HIS A 97 0.19 -0.89 -19.15
N PHE A 98 -0.07 -0.37 -17.94
CA PHE A 98 0.05 1.06 -17.61
C PHE A 98 1.40 1.46 -17.00
N HIS A 99 2.25 0.49 -16.63
CA HIS A 99 3.60 0.65 -16.08
C HIS A 99 3.70 1.29 -14.67
N ASP A 100 2.88 2.29 -14.35
CA ASP A 100 2.89 3.00 -13.08
C ASP A 100 1.49 3.44 -12.63
N LEU A 101 1.37 3.84 -11.35
CA LEU A 101 0.09 4.27 -10.77
C LEU A 101 -0.40 5.60 -11.32
N GLU A 102 0.47 6.49 -11.81
CA GLU A 102 0.07 7.79 -12.34
C GLU A 102 -0.63 7.66 -13.70
N GLN A 103 -0.12 6.78 -14.55
CA GLN A 103 -0.74 6.44 -15.83
C GLN A 103 -2.05 5.69 -15.59
N LEU A 104 -2.06 4.70 -14.69
CA LEU A 104 -3.28 3.99 -14.33
C LEU A 104 -4.36 4.93 -13.77
N ALA A 105 -3.99 5.91 -12.94
CA ALA A 105 -4.94 6.88 -12.38
C ALA A 105 -5.59 7.80 -13.43
N LYS A 106 -4.97 7.93 -14.62
CA LYS A 106 -5.47 8.74 -15.74
C LYS A 106 -6.18 7.89 -16.81
N ALA A 107 -6.18 6.57 -16.67
CA ALA A 107 -6.73 5.67 -17.66
C ALA A 107 -8.27 5.76 -17.72
N GLU A 108 -8.81 5.64 -18.93
CA GLU A 108 -10.25 5.59 -19.14
C GLU A 108 -10.81 4.22 -18.70
N LYS A 109 -12.06 4.21 -18.21
CA LYS A 109 -12.69 2.97 -17.70
C LYS A 109 -12.77 1.90 -18.78
N GLU A 110 -13.10 2.30 -20.00
CA GLU A 110 -13.26 1.42 -21.16
C GLU A 110 -11.94 0.75 -21.53
N GLU A 111 -10.81 1.45 -21.36
CA GLU A 111 -9.48 0.88 -21.60
C GLU A 111 -9.17 -0.20 -20.57
N ILE A 112 -9.39 0.10 -19.28
CA ILE A 112 -9.20 -0.88 -18.19
C ILE A 112 -10.10 -2.11 -18.40
N ALA A 113 -11.37 -1.89 -18.77
CA ALA A 113 -12.34 -2.96 -18.94
C ALA A 113 -12.04 -3.86 -20.14
N ALA A 114 -11.34 -3.34 -21.15
CA ALA A 114 -10.93 -4.10 -22.33
C ALA A 114 -9.75 -5.04 -22.08
N LEU A 115 -9.01 -4.86 -20.98
CA LEU A 115 -7.94 -5.78 -20.59
C LEU A 115 -8.51 -7.14 -20.20
N ASP A 116 -7.80 -8.19 -20.61
CA ASP A 116 -8.23 -9.56 -20.37
C ASP A 116 -8.47 -9.82 -18.88
N SER A 117 -9.58 -10.48 -18.57
CA SER A 117 -9.97 -10.86 -17.21
C SER A 117 -10.29 -9.71 -16.24
N LEU A 118 -10.37 -8.44 -16.67
CA LEU A 118 -10.71 -7.31 -15.78
C LEU A 118 -12.19 -6.92 -15.80
N GLY A 119 -12.69 -6.49 -16.97
CA GLY A 119 -14.07 -6.05 -17.16
C GLY A 119 -14.48 -4.77 -16.41
N MET A 120 -15.73 -4.35 -16.60
CA MET A 120 -16.24 -3.05 -16.11
C MET A 120 -16.27 -2.91 -14.60
N VAL A 121 -16.51 -4.00 -13.83
CA VAL A 121 -16.57 -3.92 -12.36
C VAL A 121 -15.24 -3.46 -11.76
N ILE A 122 -14.12 -3.96 -12.31
CA ILE A 122 -12.77 -3.55 -11.88
C ILE A 122 -12.49 -2.12 -12.33
N ALA A 123 -12.81 -1.78 -13.58
CA ALA A 123 -12.63 -0.43 -14.11
C ALA A 123 -13.39 0.64 -13.30
N GLU A 124 -14.65 0.37 -12.95
CA GLU A 124 -15.45 1.25 -12.10
C GLU A 124 -14.87 1.38 -10.68
N SER A 125 -14.35 0.29 -10.11
CA SER A 125 -13.74 0.29 -8.78
C SER A 125 -12.47 1.14 -8.75
N LEU A 126 -11.60 1.01 -9.76
CA LEU A 126 -10.37 1.80 -9.89
C LEU A 126 -10.69 3.27 -10.12
N SER A 127 -11.57 3.58 -11.07
CA SER A 127 -11.94 4.97 -11.34
C SER A 127 -12.59 5.63 -10.12
N SER A 128 -13.45 4.92 -9.40
CA SER A 128 -14.06 5.44 -8.16
C SER A 128 -13.03 5.62 -7.05
N TYR A 129 -11.98 4.80 -7.01
CA TYR A 129 -10.90 4.93 -6.04
C TYR A 129 -10.02 6.15 -6.36
N PHE A 130 -9.58 6.29 -7.62
CA PHE A 130 -8.73 7.41 -8.03
C PHE A 130 -9.46 8.76 -8.07
N ALA A 131 -10.79 8.79 -8.17
CA ALA A 131 -11.56 10.03 -8.10
C ALA A 131 -11.68 10.62 -6.67
N GLN A 132 -11.27 9.88 -5.64
CA GLN A 132 -11.35 10.37 -4.25
C GLN A 132 -10.18 11.30 -3.93
N GLU A 133 -10.48 12.45 -3.33
CA GLU A 133 -9.47 13.41 -2.88
C GLU A 133 -8.43 12.78 -1.94
N GLY A 134 -8.88 11.94 -1.00
CA GLY A 134 -7.99 11.21 -0.11
C GLY A 134 -7.01 10.28 -0.83
N THR A 135 -7.40 9.71 -1.98
CA THR A 135 -6.50 8.89 -2.81
C THR A 135 -5.41 9.74 -3.43
N HIS A 136 -5.74 10.93 -3.94
CA HIS A 136 -4.72 11.82 -4.51
C HIS A 136 -3.69 12.26 -3.47
N ILE A 137 -4.14 12.59 -2.25
CA ILE A 137 -3.27 12.92 -1.12
C ILE A 137 -2.37 11.71 -0.81
N LEU A 138 -2.96 10.52 -0.65
CA LEU A 138 -2.21 9.30 -0.35
C LEU A 138 -1.14 8.99 -1.39
N LEU A 139 -1.46 9.09 -2.69
CA LEU A 139 -0.49 8.85 -3.76
C LEU A 139 0.65 9.87 -3.74
N SER A 140 0.35 11.14 -3.42
CA SER A 140 1.38 12.18 -3.26
C SER A 140 2.31 11.85 -2.09
N GLU A 141 1.76 11.46 -0.93
CA GLU A 141 2.57 11.12 0.24
C GLU A 141 3.44 9.88 0.03
N LEU A 142 2.91 8.87 -0.68
CA LEU A 142 3.69 7.68 -1.05
C LEU A 142 4.83 8.03 -2.00
N LYS A 143 4.58 8.89 -2.99
CA LYS A 143 5.61 9.39 -3.90
C LYS A 143 6.68 10.19 -3.18
N GLU A 144 6.31 11.07 -2.27
CA GLU A 144 7.25 11.81 -1.42
C GLU A 144 8.07 10.88 -0.52
N ALA A 145 7.48 9.77 -0.08
CA ALA A 145 8.19 8.72 0.66
C ALA A 145 9.13 7.87 -0.22
N GLY A 146 9.11 8.06 -1.54
CA GLY A 146 10.00 7.39 -2.50
C GLY A 146 9.45 6.10 -3.11
N LEU A 147 8.12 5.97 -3.20
CA LEU A 147 7.44 4.89 -3.93
C LEU A 147 6.94 5.33 -5.31
#